data_AF-A0A925H5X3-F1
#
_entry.id   AF-A0A925H5X3-F1
#
_cell.length_a   1.000
_cell.length_b   1.000
_cell.length_c   1.000
_cell.angle_alpha   90.00
_cell.angle_beta   90.00
_cell.angle_gamma   90.00
#
_symmetry.space_group_name_H-M   'P 1'
#
loop_
_entity.id
_entity.type
_entity.pdbx_description
1 polymer ?
#
loop_
_entity_poly.entity_id
_entity_poly.type
_entity_poly.pdbx_seq_one_letter_code
_entity_poly.pdbx_strand_id
1 'polypeptide(L)' 'MLDYSVAITHTPVEVSDELFAALRANFNEAQMVELTAAIAWENYRARFNHAFGVEAQGFSDGAYCPLPERTGQAHALQKE' A
#
# COMPACT_ATOMS: atom_id res chain seq x y z
N MET A 1 -0.07 -8.36 -3.17
CA MET A 1 0.89 -7.42 -2.55
C MET A 1 0.28 -6.77 -1.31
N LEU A 2 -0.84 -6.04 -1.40
CA LEU A 2 -1.43 -5.34 -0.25
C LEU A 2 -1.77 -6.29 0.91
N ASP A 3 -2.44 -7.41 0.65
CA ASP A 3 -2.77 -8.40 1.70
C ASP A 3 -1.52 -8.95 2.40
N TYR A 4 -0.42 -9.10 1.66
CA TYR A 4 0.86 -9.51 2.23
C TYR A 4 1.47 -8.43 3.11
N SER A 5 1.47 -7.17 2.67
CA SER A 5 1.90 -6.03 3.48
C SER A 5 1.12 -5.93 4.78
N VAL A 6 -0.20 -6.16 4.72
CA VAL A 6 -1.07 -6.22 5.90
C VAL A 6 -0.66 -7.39 6.80
N ALA A 7 -0.50 -8.59 6.26
CA ALA A 7 -0.12 -9.78 7.03
C ALA A 7 1.23 -9.59 7.77
N ILE A 8 2.27 -9.08 7.11
CA ILE A 8 3.60 -8.90 7.72
C ILE A 8 3.72 -7.70 8.66
N THR A 9 2.70 -6.84 8.74
CA THR A 9 2.65 -5.73 9.69
C THR A 9 1.85 -6.04 10.97
N HIS A 10 1.14 -7.19 11.01
CA HIS A 10 0.49 -7.67 12.23
C HIS A 10 1.49 -8.00 13.35
N THR A 11 1.00 -8.06 14.59
CA THR A 11 1.77 -8.51 15.75
C THR A 11 0.88 -9.46 16.55
N PRO A 12 1.15 -10.79 16.52
CA PRO A 12 2.28 -11.47 15.85
C PRO A 12 2.19 -11.43 14.32
N VAL A 13 3.32 -11.67 13.64
CA VAL A 13 3.37 -11.78 12.18
C VAL A 13 2.91 -13.18 11.77
N GLU A 14 1.84 -13.25 10.99
CA GLU A 14 1.29 -14.50 10.45
C GLU A 14 1.02 -14.33 8.96
N VAL A 15 1.69 -15.12 8.13
CA VAL A 15 1.50 -15.13 6.68
C VAL A 15 1.21 -16.56 6.25
N SER A 16 0.12 -16.75 5.53
CA SER A 16 -0.25 -18.08 5.05
C SER A 16 0.56 -18.49 3.83
N ASP A 17 0.75 -19.80 3.65
CA ASP A 17 1.44 -20.36 2.49
C ASP A 17 0.71 -20.04 1.18
N GLU A 18 -0.62 -19.96 1.20
CA GLU A 18 -1.44 -19.56 0.06
C GLU A 18 -1.15 -18.13 -0.37
N LEU A 19 -0.96 -17.22 0.59
CA LEU A 19 -0.63 -15.83 0.31
C LEU A 19 0.77 -15.70 -0.28
N PHE A 20 1.73 -16.47 0.23
CA PHE A 20 3.06 -16.58 -0.36
C PHE A 20 3.01 -17.13 -1.79
N ALA A 21 2.27 -18.21 -2.03
CA ALA A 21 2.12 -18.81 -3.35
C ALA A 21 1.47 -17.84 -4.36
N ALA A 22 0.45 -17.09 -3.94
CA ALA A 22 -0.21 -16.09 -4.78
C ALA A 22 0.74 -14.95 -5.21
N LEU A 23 1.65 -14.52 -4.34
CA LEU A 23 2.66 -13.52 -4.70
C LEU A 23 3.72 -14.07 -5.64
N ARG A 24 4.14 -15.32 -5.45
CA ARG A 24 5.16 -15.94 -6.30
C ARG A 24 4.72 -16.15 -7.75
N ALA A 25 3.41 -16.04 -8.03
CA ALA A 25 2.91 -15.95 -9.41
C ALA A 25 3.40 -14.68 -10.14
N ASN A 26 3.79 -13.63 -9.42
CA ASN A 26 4.20 -12.34 -9.97
C ASN A 26 5.64 -11.95 -9.60
N PHE A 27 6.18 -12.51 -8.51
CA PHE A 27 7.50 -12.15 -7.98
C PHE A 27 8.39 -13.38 -7.84
N ASN A 28 9.64 -13.25 -8.27
CA ASN A 28 10.66 -14.25 -7.98
C ASN A 28 11.17 -14.13 -6.52
N GLU A 29 11.99 -15.09 -6.09
CA GLU A 29 12.51 -15.14 -4.71
C GLU A 29 13.26 -13.85 -4.30
N ALA A 30 14.11 -13.31 -5.17
CA ALA A 30 14.85 -12.08 -4.87
C ALA A 30 13.90 -10.88 -4.69
N GLN A 31 12.91 -10.75 -5.57
CA GLN A 31 11.88 -9.73 -5.48
C GLN A 31 11.01 -9.89 -4.23
N MET A 32 10.72 -11.12 -3.79
CA MET A 32 10.01 -11.38 -2.54
C MET A 32 10.83 -10.90 -1.33
N VAL A 33 12.14 -11.15 -1.31
CA VAL A 33 13.03 -10.65 -0.25
C VAL A 33 13.05 -9.12 -0.23
N GLU A 34 13.23 -8.48 -1.38
CA GLU A 34 13.23 -7.02 -1.50
C GLU A 34 11.90 -6.40 -1.05
N LEU A 35 10.78 -6.97 -1.50
CA LEU A 35 9.44 -6.54 -1.11
C LEU A 35 9.25 -6.62 0.41
N THR A 36 9.64 -7.75 1.01
CA THR A 36 9.52 -7.98 2.46
C THR A 36 10.38 -6.99 3.23
N ALA A 37 11.62 -6.76 2.78
CA ALA A 37 12.55 -5.83 3.42
C ALA A 37 12.01 -4.39 3.37
N ALA A 38 11.47 -3.96 2.22
CA ALA A 38 10.88 -2.62 2.07
C ALA A 38 9.70 -2.41 3.03
N ILE A 39 8.79 -3.40 3.15
CA ILE A 39 7.65 -3.29 4.05
C ILE A 39 8.09 -3.29 5.51
N ALA A 40 9.06 -4.14 5.88
CA ALA A 40 9.61 -4.17 7.25
C ALA A 40 10.28 -2.84 7.62
N TRP A 41 11.00 -2.22 6.68
CA TRP A 41 11.62 -0.91 6.86
C TRP A 41 10.59 0.19 7.13
N GLU A 42 9.50 0.22 6.38
CA GLU A 42 8.44 1.20 6.60
C GLU A 42 7.68 0.94 7.91
N ASN A 43 7.47 -0.32 8.31
CA ASN A 43 6.91 -0.64 9.63
C ASN A 43 7.82 -0.17 10.78
N TYR A 44 9.14 -0.33 10.65
CA TYR A 44 10.10 0.22 11.61
C TYR A 44 10.00 1.75 11.69
N ARG A 45 10.02 2.43 10.55
CA ARG A 45 9.91 3.90 10.49
C ARG A 45 8.60 4.39 11.10
N ALA A 46 7.49 3.70 10.83
CA ALA A 46 6.20 4.04 11.41
C ALA A 46 6.25 3.97 12.95
N ARG A 47 6.74 2.86 13.50
CA ARG A 47 6.88 2.68 14.96
C ARG A 47 7.82 3.71 15.58
N PHE A 48 8.96 3.96 14.93
CA PHE A 48 9.93 4.97 15.36
C PHE A 48 9.29 6.36 15.38
N ASN A 49 8.69 6.79 14.25
CA ASN A 49 8.08 8.10 14.13
C ASN A 49 6.97 8.31 15.16
N HIS A 50 6.11 7.31 15.35
CA HIS A 50 5.05 7.37 16.36
C HIS A 50 5.60 7.48 17.78
N ALA A 51 6.64 6.72 18.12
CA ALA A 51 7.24 6.77 19.45
C ALA A 51 7.83 8.15 19.80
N PHE A 52 8.34 8.88 18.80
CA PHE A 52 8.95 10.20 18.97
C PHE A 52 8.04 11.37 18.58
N GLY A 53 6.79 11.12 18.20
CA GLY A 53 5.87 12.18 17.76
C GLY A 53 6.36 12.91 16.50
N VAL A 54 7.06 12.22 15.61
CA VAL A 54 7.56 12.80 14.35
C VAL A 54 6.39 12.95 13.37
N GLU A 55 6.05 14.19 13.04
CA GLU A 55 4.97 14.54 12.11
C GLU A 55 5.51 14.93 10.72
N ALA A 56 4.60 15.05 9.75
CA ALA A 56 4.93 15.54 8.42
C ALA A 56 5.39 17.00 8.47
N GLN A 57 6.29 17.39 7.55
CA GLN A 57 6.83 18.75 7.48
C GLN A 57 5.88 19.78 6.81
N GLY A 58 4.66 19.39 6.46
CA GLY A 58 3.65 20.30 5.89
C GLY A 58 3.87 20.72 4.43
N PHE A 59 4.83 20.13 3.70
CA PHE A 59 5.09 20.47 2.29
C PHE A 59 3.91 20.23 1.34
N SER A 60 2.90 19.48 1.77
CA SER A 60 1.69 19.19 1.00
C SER A 60 0.43 19.69 1.69
N ASP A 61 0.54 20.59 2.67
CA ASP A 61 -0.62 21.16 3.34
C ASP A 61 -1.48 21.94 2.33
N GLY A 62 -2.77 21.61 2.30
CA GLY A 62 -3.72 22.17 1.34
C GLY A 62 -3.61 21.60 -0.09
N ALA A 63 -2.67 20.68 -0.36
CA ALA A 63 -2.66 19.95 -1.61
C ALA A 63 -3.82 18.94 -1.65
N TYR A 64 -4.42 18.77 -2.82
CA TYR A 64 -5.43 17.76 -3.09
C TYR A 64 -4.99 16.91 -4.27
N CYS A 65 -5.37 15.63 -4.27
CA CYS A 65 -5.17 14.79 -5.44
C CYS A 65 -6.27 15.12 -6.47
N PRO A 66 -5.94 15.63 -7.67
CA PRO A 66 -6.93 15.80 -8.71
C PRO A 66 -7.39 14.41 -9.17
N LEU A 67 -8.65 14.07 -8.91
CA LEU A 67 -9.22 12.86 -9.46
C LEU A 67 -9.37 13.05 -10.98
N PRO A 68 -9.00 12.03 -11.78
CA PRO A 68 -9.25 12.09 -13.22
C PRO A 68 -10.75 12.20 -13.45
N GLU A 69 -11.13 13.02 -14.42
CA GLU A 69 -12.53 13.15 -14.83
C GLU A 69 -13.03 11.77 -15.27
N ARG A 70 -14.16 11.31 -14.68
CA ARG A 70 -14.76 10.03 -15.07
C ARG A 70 -15.31 10.16 -16.48
N THR A 71 -14.57 9.69 -17.47
CA THR A 71 -15.03 9.51 -18.86
C THR A 71 -16.09 8.41 -18.92
N GLY A 72 -17.33 8.73 -18.56
CA GLY A 72 -18.42 7.74 -18.54
C GLY A 72 -19.84 8.20 -18.17
N GLN A 73 -20.11 9.49 -17.94
CA GLN A 73 -21.48 10.00 -17.71
C GLN A 73 -22.02 10.92 -18.81
N ALA A 74 -21.42 10.91 -20.00
CA ALA A 74 -21.89 11.70 -21.15
C ALA A 74 -22.75 10.90 -22.16
N HIS A 75 -23.18 9.67 -21.84
CA HIS A 75 -23.92 8.79 -22.77
C HIS A 75 -25.26 8.28 -22.21
N ALA A 76 -25.92 9.04 -21.33
CA ALA A 76 -27.23 8.70 -20.78
C ALA A 76 -28.27 9.84 -20.83
N LEU A 77 -28.06 10.85 -21.69
CA LEU A 77 -29.04 11.91 -21.94
C LEU A 77 -29.24 12.10 -23.46
N GLN A 78 -29.56 11.00 -24.14
CA GLN A 78 -30.21 10.99 -25.45
C GLN A 78 -31.28 9.91 -25.43
N LYS A 79 -32.32 10.17 -24.64
CA LYS A 79 -33.67 9.66 -24.89
C LYS A 79 -34.61 10.83 -24.68
N GLU A 80 -34.92 11.50 -25.77
CA GLU A 80 -36.27 11.88 -26.25
C GLU A 80 -36.15 12.64 -27.57
#